data_AF-A0A1V5NBK7-F1
#
_entry.id   AF-A0A1V5NBK7-F1
#
_cell.length_a   1.000
_cell.length_b   1.000
_cell.length_c   1.000
_cell.angle_alpha   90.00
_cell.angle_beta   90.00
_cell.angle_gamma   90.00
#
_symmetry.space_group_name_H-M   'P 1'
#
loop_
_entity.id
_entity.type
_entity.pdbx_description
1 polymer ?
#
loop_
_entity_poly.entity_id
_entity_poly.type
_entity_poly.pdbx_seq_one_letter_code
_entity_poly.pdbx_strand_id
1 'polypeptide(L)' 'MIKVKSRAGESVEQMVKRFKRMCGKEGIIRDIKRISYYEKPSEKNRRRRRKAARSAKFSSRY' A
#
# COMPACT_ATOMS: atom_id res chain seq x y z
N MET A 1 1.63 -11.92 2.61
CA MET A 1 0.93 -12.57 1.47
C MET A 1 -0.55 -12.34 1.62
N ILE A 2 -1.19 -11.63 0.69
CA ILE A 2 -2.63 -11.30 0.77
C ILE A 2 -3.43 -12.58 0.49
N LYS A 3 -4.26 -12.99 1.45
CA LYS A 3 -5.19 -14.12 1.31
C LYS A 3 -6.62 -13.59 1.52
N VAL A 4 -7.48 -13.75 0.52
CA VAL A 4 -8.92 -13.50 0.64
C VAL A 4 -9.61 -14.86 0.72
N LYS A 5 -10.31 -15.12 1.83
CA LYS A 5 -11.25 -16.24 1.93
C LYS A 5 -12.65 -15.78 1.57
N SER A 6 -13.41 -16.64 0.90
CA SER A 6 -14.84 -16.44 0.65
C SER A 6 -15.59 -16.40 2.00
N ARG A 7 -16.59 -15.52 2.09
CA ARG A 7 -17.56 -15.53 3.19
C ARG A 7 -18.84 -16.19 2.69
N ALA A 8 -19.59 -16.84 3.58
CA ALA A 8 -20.88 -17.42 3.25
C ALA A 8 -21.83 -16.31 2.75
N GLY A 9 -22.39 -16.48 1.55
CA GLY A 9 -23.31 -15.51 0.93
C GLY A 9 -22.66 -14.38 0.13
N GLU A 10 -21.33 -14.33 -0.02
CA GLU A 10 -20.69 -13.34 -0.90
C GLU A 10 -20.70 -13.78 -2.37
N SER A 11 -21.06 -12.86 -3.26
CA SER A 11 -20.88 -13.03 -4.71
C SER A 11 -19.40 -12.89 -5.09
N VAL A 12 -19.00 -13.57 -6.17
CA VAL A 12 -17.63 -13.52 -6.74
C VAL A 12 -17.17 -12.08 -6.97
N GLU A 13 -18.06 -11.19 -7.40
CA GLU A 13 -17.73 -9.77 -7.61
C GLU A 13 -17.36 -9.03 -6.32
N GLN A 14 -18.07 -9.33 -5.21
CA GLN A 14 -17.78 -8.74 -3.91
C GLN A 14 -16.41 -9.20 -3.39
N MET A 15 -16.07 -10.47 -3.63
CA MET A 15 -14.75 -11.02 -3.32
C MET A 15 -13.64 -10.29 -4.09
N VAL A 16 -13.83 -10.05 -5.40
CA VAL A 16 -12.85 -9.32 -6.25
C VAL A 16 -12.70 -7.87 -5.79
N LYS A 17 -13.80 -7.19 -5.43
CA LYS A 17 -13.76 -5.82 -4.89
C LYS A 17 -12.96 -5.76 -3.58
N ARG A 18 -13.18 -6.72 -2.66
CA ARG A 18 -12.40 -6.84 -1.42
C ARG A 18 -10.93 -7.11 -1.68
N PHE A 19 -10.62 -8.01 -2.62
CA PHE A 19 -9.25 -8.30 -3.01
C PHE A 19 -8.53 -7.04 -3.51
N LYS A 20 -9.15 -6.29 -4.44
CA LYS A 20 -8.61 -5.02 -4.94
C LYS A 20 -8.38 -4.00 -3.82
N ARG A 21 -9.33 -3.89 -2.88
CA ARG A 21 -9.18 -3.00 -1.70
C ARG A 21 -8.03 -3.42 -0.79
N MET A 22 -7.84 -4.72 -0.54
CA MET A 22 -6.72 -5.22 0.25
C MET A 22 -5.38 -4.98 -0.45
N CYS A 23 -5.29 -5.24 -1.76
CA CYS A 23 -4.10 -4.93 -2.56
C CYS A 23 -3.74 -3.44 -2.55
N GLY A 24 -4.74 -2.56 -2.57
CA GLY A 24 -4.56 -1.12 -2.42
C GLY A 24 -4.06 -0.71 -1.04
N LYS A 25 -4.67 -1.27 0.03
CA LYS A 25 -4.30 -0.97 1.42
C LYS A 25 -2.87 -1.41 1.75
N GLU A 26 -2.50 -2.61 1.31
CA GLU A 26 -1.16 -3.14 1.52
C GLU A 26 -0.11 -2.38 0.70
N GLY A 27 -0.54 -1.67 -0.34
CA GLY A 27 0.34 -0.85 -1.16
C GLY A 27 1.30 -1.67 -2.03
N ILE A 28 1.01 -2.96 -2.27
CA ILE A 28 1.83 -3.87 -3.08
C ILE A 28 2.13 -3.28 -4.46
N ILE A 29 1.14 -2.68 -5.11
CA ILE A 29 1.31 -2.04 -6.43
C ILE A 29 2.33 -0.90 -6.36
N ARG A 30 2.30 -0.10 -5.29
CA ARG A 30 3.26 1.00 -5.07
C ARG A 30 4.66 0.45 -4.81
N ASP A 31 4.76 -0.68 -4.13
CA ASP A 31 6.03 -1.31 -3.81
C ASP A 31 6.68 -1.97 -5.02
N ILE A 32 5.89 -2.62 -5.89
CA ILE A 32 6.34 -3.14 -7.18
C ILE A 32 6.89 -2.01 -8.06
N LYS A 33 6.14 -0.91 -8.23
CA LYS A 33 6.59 0.26 -9.00
C LYS A 33 7.86 0.91 -8.43
N ARG A 34 8.13 0.72 -7.14
CA ARG A 34 9.27 1.30 -6.44
C ARG A 34 10.53 0.46 -6.59
N ILE A 35 10.39 -0.86 -6.78
CA ILE A 35 11.53 -1.77 -6.99
C ILE A 35 11.78 -2.05 -8.48
N SER A 36 10.89 -1.62 -9.37
CA SER A 36 11.01 -1.85 -10.82
C SER A 36 12.19 -1.10 -11.46
N TYR A 37 12.79 -0.15 -10.75
CA TYR A 37 13.99 0.56 -11.18
C TYR A 37 14.96 0.72 -10.01
N TYR A 38 16.24 0.89 -10.33
CA TYR A 38 17.25 1.17 -9.32
C TYR A 38 17.04 2.57 -8.73
N GLU A 39 16.70 2.62 -7.44
CA GLU A 39 16.65 3.85 -6.64
C GLU A 39 17.99 4.00 -5.89
N LYS A 40 18.78 5.04 -6.21
CA LYS A 40 20.02 5.35 -5.49
C LYS A 40 19.76 5.41 -3.97
N PRO A 41 20.65 4.90 -3.10
CA PRO A 41 20.44 4.88 -1.65
C PRO A 41 20.11 6.26 -1.05
N SER A 42 20.69 7.34 -1.57
CA SER A 42 20.40 8.72 -1.16
C SER A 42 18.93 9.11 -1.40
N GLU A 43 18.39 8.73 -2.57
CA GLU A 43 17.01 9.00 -2.95
C GLU A 43 16.02 8.19 -2.11
N LYS A 44 16.35 6.92 -1.86
CA LYS A 44 15.59 6.05 -0.94
C LYS A 44 15.50 6.65 0.45
N ASN A 45 16.60 7.19 0.97
CA ASN A 45 16.65 7.86 2.28
C ASN A 45 15.85 9.18 2.28
N ARG A 46 16.01 10.00 1.24
CA ARG A 46 15.25 11.25 1.05
C ARG A 46 13.73 11.00 1.04
N ARG A 47 13.29 9.98 0.30
CA ARG A 47 11.88 9.58 0.24
C ARG A 47 11.35 9.08 1.58
N ARG A 48 12.12 8.29 2.33
CA ARG A 48 11.76 7.83 3.68
C ARG A 48 11.56 9.00 4.65
N ARG A 49 12.48 9.98 4.68
CA ARG A 49 12.34 11.20 5.50
C ARG A 49 11.09 12.00 5.15
N ARG A 50 10.85 12.23 3.85
CA ARG A 50 9.64 12.94 3.37
C ARG A 50 8.34 12.22 3.76
N LYS A 51 8.31 10.89 3.70
CA LYS A 51 7.15 10.09 4.11
C LYS A 51 6.89 10.24 5.61
N ALA A 52 7.93 10.12 6.44
CA ALA A 52 7.82 10.29 7.88
C ALA A 52 7.31 11.70 8.25
N ALA A 53 7.88 12.74 7.64
CA ALA A 53 7.44 14.12 7.85
C ALA A 53 5.98 14.35 7.46
N ARG A 54 5.51 13.76 6.34
CA ARG A 54 4.09 13.83 5.94
C ARG A 54 3.18 13.13 6.96
N SER A 55 3.57 11.95 7.43
CA SER A 55 2.80 11.21 8.45
C SER A 55 2.74 11.97 9.78
N ALA A 56 3.85 12.57 10.23
CA ALA A 56 3.89 13.38 11.43
C ALA A 56 3.00 14.63 11.32
N LYS A 57 3.04 15.33 10.18
CA LYS A 57 2.14 16.47 9.90
C LYS A 57 0.67 16.08 9.91
N PHE A 58 0.34 14.88 9.44
CA PHE A 58 -1.03 14.37 9.46
C PHE A 58 -1.50 14.06 10.89
N SER A 59 -0.60 13.51 11.72
CA SER A 59 -0.89 13.20 13.12
C SER A 59 -1.03 14.44 14.01
N SER A 60 -0.29 15.51 13.71
CA SER A 60 -0.33 16.78 14.45
C SER A 60 -1.56 17.65 14.15
N ARG A 61 -2.39 17.26 13.16
CA ARG A 61 -3.54 18.03 12.70
C ARG A 61 -4.87 17.56 13.30
N TYR A 62 -4.83 16.55 14.16
CA TYR A 62 -5.95 16.03 14.93
C TYR A 62 -5.72 16.29 16.42
#